data_AF-A0A2P9D1D5-F1
#
_entry.id   AF-A0A2P9D1D5-F1
#
_cell.length_a   1.000
_cell.length_b   1.000
_cell.length_c   1.000
_cell.angle_alpha   90.00
_cell.angle_beta   90.00
_cell.angle_gamma   90.00
#
_symmetry.space_group_name_H-M   'P 1'
#
loop_
_entity.id
_entity.type
_entity.pdbx_description
1 polymer ?
#
loop_
_entity_poly.entity_id
_entity_poly.type
_entity_poly.pdbx_seq_one_letter_code
_entity_poly.pdbx_strand_id
1 'polypeptide(L)'
;MKIHYINILLFSLPLNLLVTLYQAHNKNKTYIIRNHTPRYTSRMLSEKDEESSIYDRYAEMKSVKEHFDRQTSKRFEEYEERMKDKRQKRKEERDKNIQKIIEKDKMEKSLEEKIEKGCLRCGCALGGGVLPVWGLVSGLWYATLSQHVTKMAIQKGIEAGIKKGLAEIKNIFEMSHRQGVFPEITVDQMLSSGKFTNGVNLFDMAKHISTMNDNLGDTSNHFWTYIYYITQDEAITEFNTINSTRIAAVTNAFEKGKAAEFALHTSLLSNTIIASVVTILVIVLVMIIIYLVLRYRRKKKKKKKAQYTKLLKE
;
A
#
# COMPACT_ATOMS: atom_id res chain seq x y z
N MET A 1 -13.27 -14.05 9.77
CA MET A 1 -12.43 -14.83 8.81
C MET A 1 -13.03 -15.03 7.41
N LYS A 2 -14.36 -14.98 7.17
CA LYS A 2 -14.94 -15.22 5.83
C LYS A 2 -14.87 -14.03 4.84
N ILE A 3 -14.70 -12.80 5.31
CA ILE A 3 -14.72 -11.58 4.47
C ILE A 3 -13.39 -11.39 3.71
N HIS A 4 -12.25 -11.80 4.29
CA HIS A 4 -10.94 -11.64 3.66
C HIS A 4 -10.74 -12.57 2.43
N TYR A 5 -11.48 -13.67 2.34
CA TYR A 5 -11.40 -14.57 1.20
C TYR A 5 -12.04 -13.96 -0.07
N ILE A 6 -13.10 -13.18 0.08
CA ILE A 6 -13.78 -12.48 -1.02
C ILE A 6 -12.85 -11.41 -1.62
N ASN A 7 -12.09 -10.68 -0.78
CA ASN A 7 -11.16 -9.64 -1.24
C ASN A 7 -9.92 -10.21 -1.95
N ILE A 8 -9.40 -11.38 -1.52
CA ILE A 8 -8.29 -12.05 -2.20
C ILE A 8 -8.73 -12.59 -3.57
N LEU A 9 -9.96 -13.09 -3.67
CA LEU A 9 -10.53 -13.63 -4.91
C LEU A 9 -10.91 -12.51 -5.90
N LEU A 10 -11.30 -11.33 -5.42
CA LEU A 10 -11.52 -10.14 -6.25
C LEU A 10 -10.23 -9.55 -6.83
N PHE A 11 -9.06 -9.82 -6.24
CA PHE A 11 -7.77 -9.37 -6.76
C PHE A 11 -7.20 -10.29 -7.86
N SER A 12 -7.58 -11.58 -7.89
CA SER A 12 -7.12 -12.51 -8.92
C SER A 12 -7.76 -12.24 -10.30
N LEU A 13 -9.00 -11.74 -10.30
CA LEU A 13 -9.75 -11.35 -11.50
C LEU A 13 -9.07 -10.24 -12.33
N PRO A 14 -8.67 -9.07 -11.76
CA PRO A 14 -7.96 -8.04 -12.51
C PRO A 14 -6.55 -8.49 -12.90
N LEU A 15 -5.88 -9.34 -12.11
CA LEU A 15 -4.58 -9.93 -12.46
C LEU A 15 -4.66 -10.84 -13.70
N ASN A 16 -5.69 -11.68 -13.79
CA ASN A 16 -5.92 -12.53 -14.97
C ASN A 16 -6.34 -11.71 -16.20
N LEU A 17 -7.13 -10.65 -16.02
CA LEU A 17 -7.47 -9.71 -17.10
C LEU A 17 -6.23 -8.95 -17.62
N LEU A 18 -5.30 -8.58 -16.74
CA LEU A 18 -4.09 -7.85 -17.13
C LEU A 18 -3.05 -8.75 -17.81
N VAL A 19 -2.95 -10.02 -17.37
CA VAL A 19 -2.12 -11.04 -18.05
C VAL A 19 -2.69 -11.41 -19.42
N THR A 20 -4.01 -11.54 -19.55
CA THR A 20 -4.66 -11.82 -20.84
C THR A 20 -4.58 -10.63 -21.81
N LEU A 21 -4.75 -9.39 -21.33
CA LEU A 21 -4.51 -8.17 -22.13
C LEU A 21 -3.05 -8.02 -22.57
N TYR A 22 -2.09 -8.37 -21.71
CA TYR A 22 -0.66 -8.37 -22.05
C TYR A 22 -0.32 -9.41 -23.13
N GLN A 23 -0.97 -10.58 -23.09
CA GLN A 23 -0.77 -11.64 -24.09
C GLN A 23 -1.44 -11.32 -25.43
N ALA A 24 -2.62 -10.67 -25.42
CA ALA A 24 -3.34 -10.22 -26.61
C ALA A 24 -2.64 -9.05 -27.35
N HIS A 25 -1.88 -8.21 -26.65
CA HIS A 25 -1.11 -7.11 -27.26
C HIS A 25 0.27 -7.49 -27.79
N ASN A 26 0.71 -8.74 -27.61
CA ASN A 26 1.96 -9.23 -28.19
C ASN A 26 1.73 -9.69 -29.65
N LYS A 27 1.37 -8.74 -30.53
CA LYS A 27 1.35 -8.96 -31.97
C LYS A 27 2.78 -9.15 -32.48
N ASN A 28 3.33 -10.35 -32.33
CA ASN A 28 4.46 -10.79 -33.14
C ASN A 28 3.96 -10.84 -34.58
N LYS A 29 4.26 -9.78 -35.35
CA LYS A 29 4.03 -9.74 -36.79
C LYS A 29 4.91 -10.84 -37.39
N THR A 30 4.30 -11.93 -37.83
CA THR A 30 4.95 -12.91 -38.71
C THR A 30 5.23 -12.20 -40.02
N TYR A 31 6.47 -11.74 -40.19
CA TYR A 31 6.95 -11.26 -41.47
C TYR A 31 6.96 -12.47 -42.40
N ILE A 32 6.00 -12.50 -43.32
CA ILE A 32 5.92 -13.48 -44.40
C ILE A 32 7.24 -13.40 -45.17
N ILE A 33 8.03 -14.47 -45.10
CA ILE A 33 9.17 -14.69 -45.99
C ILE A 33 8.56 -14.80 -47.38
N ARG A 34 8.64 -13.72 -48.16
CA ARG A 34 8.32 -13.73 -49.57
C ARG A 34 9.46 -14.49 -50.27
N ASN A 35 9.21 -15.75 -50.60
CA ASN A 35 10.07 -16.51 -51.50
C ASN A 35 10.25 -15.70 -52.78
N HIS A 36 11.47 -15.19 -53.00
CA HIS A 36 11.85 -14.63 -54.28
C HIS A 36 11.86 -15.79 -55.29
N THR A 37 10.77 -15.93 -56.02
CA THR A 37 10.80 -16.60 -57.33
C THR A 37 11.68 -15.72 -58.22
N PRO A 38 12.81 -16.22 -58.74
CA PRO A 38 13.59 -15.48 -59.71
C PRO A 38 12.76 -15.41 -60.99
N ARG A 39 12.12 -14.27 -61.24
CA ARG A 39 11.48 -13.98 -62.54
C ARG A 39 12.38 -13.08 -63.38
N TYR A 40 13.66 -13.45 -63.42
CA TYR A 40 14.57 -13.05 -64.48
C TYR A 40 15.13 -14.37 -65.01
N THR A 41 14.75 -14.70 -66.24
CA THR A 41 15.61 -15.53 -67.09
C THR A 41 16.97 -14.83 -67.07
N SER A 42 17.94 -15.44 -66.40
CA SER A 42 19.33 -15.09 -66.67
C SER A 42 19.48 -15.29 -68.18
N ARG A 43 19.66 -14.19 -68.91
CA ARG A 43 20.40 -14.27 -70.17
C ARG A 43 21.80 -14.65 -69.73
N MET A 44 22.01 -15.94 -69.47
CA MET A 44 23.31 -16.57 -69.49
C MET A 44 23.85 -16.25 -70.88
N LEU A 45 24.76 -15.28 -70.95
CA LEU A 45 25.57 -15.09 -72.14
C LEU A 45 26.35 -16.40 -72.27
N SER A 46 25.90 -17.25 -73.18
CA SER A 46 26.67 -18.38 -73.66
C SER A 46 27.96 -17.79 -74.21
N GLU A 47 29.07 -18.06 -73.53
CA GLU A 47 30.40 -17.94 -74.09
C GLU A 47 30.43 -18.90 -75.28
N LYS A 48 30.17 -18.36 -76.48
CA LYS A 48 30.42 -19.05 -77.74
C LYS A 48 31.80 -18.64 -78.19
N ASP A 49 32.54 -19.62 -78.68
CA ASP A 49 33.90 -19.54 -79.15
C ASP A 49 34.16 -18.30 -80.00
N GLU A 50 35.30 -17.66 -79.76
CA GLU A 50 35.84 -16.54 -80.53
C GLU A 50 35.99 -16.93 -82.01
N GLU A 51 34.95 -16.68 -82.80
CA GLU A 51 35.11 -16.48 -84.23
C GLU A 51 35.65 -15.06 -84.44
N SER A 52 36.90 -15.01 -84.90
CA SER A 52 37.73 -13.82 -85.03
C SER A 52 37.03 -12.66 -85.75
N SER A 53 37.19 -11.48 -85.17
CA SER A 53 36.73 -10.18 -85.62
C SER A 53 37.25 -9.81 -87.02
N ILE A 54 36.43 -10.05 -88.05
CA ILE A 54 36.59 -9.39 -89.36
C ILE A 54 36.30 -7.86 -89.27
N TYR A 55 35.88 -7.36 -88.10
CA TYR A 55 35.50 -5.97 -87.86
C TYR A 55 36.57 -5.06 -87.22
N ASP A 56 37.77 -5.56 -86.89
CA ASP A 56 38.83 -4.73 -86.30
C ASP A 56 39.55 -3.83 -87.33
N ARG A 57 39.28 -4.01 -88.63
CA ARG A 57 40.03 -3.36 -89.72
C ARG A 57 39.27 -2.30 -90.52
N TYR A 58 38.06 -1.92 -90.08
CA TYR A 58 37.32 -0.79 -90.66
C TYR A 58 37.50 0.44 -89.78
N ALA A 59 38.10 1.51 -90.32
CA ALA A 59 38.30 2.78 -89.63
C ALA A 59 36.99 3.33 -89.02
N GLU A 60 35.86 3.02 -89.65
CA GLU A 60 34.52 3.37 -89.21
C GLU A 60 34.12 2.68 -87.88
N MET A 61 34.38 1.36 -87.74
CA MET A 61 34.08 0.61 -86.51
C MET A 61 34.91 1.11 -85.32
N LYS A 62 36.17 1.48 -85.56
CA LYS A 62 37.04 2.07 -84.53
C LYS A 62 36.47 3.40 -84.01
N SER A 63 35.98 4.25 -84.90
CA SER A 63 35.35 5.53 -84.52
C SER A 63 34.06 5.34 -83.71
N VAL A 64 33.25 4.33 -84.07
CA VAL A 64 32.03 3.98 -83.32
C VAL A 64 32.37 3.46 -81.93
N LYS A 65 33.37 2.58 -81.80
CA LYS A 65 33.84 2.06 -80.51
C LYS A 65 34.36 3.18 -79.61
N GLU A 66 35.22 4.07 -80.12
CA GLU A 66 35.74 5.22 -79.37
C GLU A 66 34.61 6.16 -78.94
N HIS A 67 33.60 6.38 -79.78
CA HIS A 67 32.43 7.20 -79.44
C HIS A 67 31.57 6.54 -78.36
N PHE A 68 31.34 5.22 -78.44
CA PHE A 68 30.65 4.46 -77.40
C PHE A 68 31.43 4.52 -76.08
N ASP A 69 32.73 4.23 -76.07
CA ASP A 69 33.57 4.27 -74.87
C ASP A 69 33.55 5.67 -74.25
N ARG A 70 33.65 6.73 -75.06
CA ARG A 70 33.56 8.12 -74.59
C ARG A 70 32.20 8.45 -73.99
N GLN A 71 31.10 8.05 -74.63
CA GLN A 71 29.75 8.24 -74.08
C GLN A 71 29.51 7.42 -72.81
N THR A 72 30.03 6.20 -72.77
CA THR A 72 29.86 5.30 -71.62
C THR A 72 30.64 5.82 -70.43
N SER A 73 31.88 6.27 -70.63
CA SER A 73 32.71 6.91 -69.61
C SER A 73 32.03 8.16 -69.02
N LYS A 74 31.45 9.01 -69.88
CA LYS A 74 30.68 10.19 -69.43
C LYS A 74 29.45 9.81 -68.59
N ARG A 75 28.72 8.75 -68.97
CA ARG A 75 27.59 8.24 -68.18
C ARG A 75 28.03 7.65 -66.84
N PHE A 76 29.21 7.04 -66.77
CA PHE A 76 29.77 6.52 -65.52
C PHE A 76 30.13 7.67 -64.56
N GLU A 77 30.78 8.73 -65.02
CA GLU A 77 31.04 9.93 -64.21
C GLU A 77 29.75 10.58 -63.71
N GLU A 78 28.75 10.80 -64.58
CA GLU A 78 27.45 11.35 -64.20
C GLU A 78 26.69 10.43 -63.22
N TYR A 79 26.90 9.12 -63.28
CA TYR A 79 26.33 8.17 -62.32
C TYR A 79 27.06 8.21 -60.98
N GLU A 80 28.39 8.26 -60.98
CA GLU A 80 29.22 8.40 -59.78
C GLU A 80 28.91 9.69 -59.02
N GLU A 81 28.84 10.83 -59.72
CA GLU A 81 28.47 12.14 -59.16
C GLU A 81 27.08 12.08 -58.50
N ARG A 82 26.08 11.50 -59.17
CA ARG A 82 24.73 11.33 -58.59
C ARG A 82 24.71 10.34 -57.42
N MET A 83 25.61 9.36 -57.41
CA MET A 83 25.70 8.36 -56.35
C MET A 83 26.45 8.88 -55.12
N LYS A 84 27.40 9.80 -55.26
CA LYS A 84 28.09 10.45 -54.13
C LYS A 84 27.08 11.10 -53.18
N ASP A 85 26.19 11.94 -53.70
CA ASP A 85 25.22 12.68 -52.88
C ASP A 85 24.23 11.73 -52.15
N LYS A 86 23.78 10.67 -52.83
CA LYS A 86 22.93 9.63 -52.23
C LYS A 86 23.66 8.82 -51.15
N ARG A 87 24.94 8.49 -51.37
CA ARG A 87 25.79 7.78 -50.39
C ARG A 87 26.03 8.66 -49.16
N GLN A 88 26.31 9.94 -49.37
CA GLN A 88 26.51 10.94 -48.30
C GLN A 88 25.26 11.05 -47.42
N LYS A 89 24.08 11.28 -48.02
CA LYS A 89 22.79 11.37 -47.29
C LYS A 89 22.50 10.13 -46.45
N ARG A 90 22.72 8.94 -46.99
CA ARG A 90 22.51 7.66 -46.28
C ARG A 90 23.51 7.46 -45.14
N LYS A 91 24.73 7.99 -45.27
CA LYS A 91 25.75 7.94 -44.22
C LYS A 91 25.37 8.88 -43.07
N GLU A 92 24.99 10.12 -43.38
CA GLU A 92 24.52 11.10 -42.39
C GLU A 92 23.25 10.64 -41.65
N GLU A 93 22.30 10.05 -42.37
CA GLU A 93 21.09 9.48 -41.77
C GLU A 93 21.40 8.32 -40.83
N ARG A 94 22.36 7.46 -41.21
CA ARG A 94 22.83 6.36 -40.36
C ARG A 94 23.53 6.88 -39.11
N ASP A 95 24.41 7.86 -39.25
CA ASP A 95 25.15 8.45 -38.15
C ASP A 95 24.21 9.16 -37.16
N LYS A 96 23.22 9.92 -37.66
CA LYS A 96 22.14 10.51 -36.83
C LYS A 96 21.36 9.45 -36.06
N ASN A 97 21.00 8.34 -36.71
CA ASN A 97 20.26 7.25 -36.07
C ASN A 97 21.11 6.54 -35.00
N ILE A 98 22.41 6.32 -35.26
CA ILE A 98 23.34 5.76 -34.28
C ILE A 98 23.45 6.69 -33.07
N GLN A 99 23.61 8.00 -33.28
CA GLN A 99 23.73 8.98 -32.22
C GLN A 99 22.48 8.99 -31.31
N LYS A 100 21.27 8.97 -31.90
CA LYS A 100 20.00 8.82 -31.16
C LYS A 100 19.94 7.55 -30.32
N ILE A 101 20.44 6.42 -30.84
CA ILE A 101 20.45 5.15 -30.10
C ILE A 101 21.40 5.22 -28.89
N ILE A 102 22.58 5.82 -29.07
CA ILE A 102 23.57 6.00 -28.00
C ILE A 102 23.01 6.89 -26.88
N GLU A 103 22.43 8.04 -27.23
CA GLU A 103 21.82 8.96 -26.26
C GLU A 103 20.69 8.27 -25.47
N LYS A 104 19.84 7.50 -26.16
CA LYS A 104 18.75 6.75 -25.52
C LYS A 104 19.27 5.65 -24.59
N ASP A 105 20.34 4.94 -24.97
CA ASP A 105 20.98 3.93 -24.11
C ASP A 105 21.60 4.57 -22.85
N LYS A 106 22.20 5.76 -22.99
CA LYS A 106 22.79 6.53 -21.89
C LYS A 106 21.73 7.01 -20.90
N MET A 107 20.62 7.55 -21.40
CA MET A 107 19.46 7.94 -20.58
C MET A 107 18.89 6.75 -19.81
N GLU A 108 18.64 5.62 -20.49
CA GLU A 108 18.13 4.40 -19.85
C GLU A 108 19.07 3.88 -18.75
N LYS A 109 20.39 3.82 -19.00
CA LYS A 109 21.38 3.41 -17.99
C LYS A 109 21.39 4.34 -16.78
N SER A 110 21.31 5.66 -17.00
CA SER A 110 21.32 6.64 -15.90
C SER A 110 20.05 6.55 -15.03
N LEU A 111 18.90 6.26 -15.64
CA LEU A 111 17.65 6.00 -14.93
C LEU A 111 17.72 4.72 -14.11
N GLU A 112 18.29 3.65 -14.67
CA GLU A 112 18.49 2.38 -13.96
C GLU A 112 19.42 2.54 -12.75
N GLU A 113 20.57 3.21 -12.92
CA GLU A 113 21.53 3.42 -11.83
C GLU A 113 20.93 4.28 -10.71
N LYS A 114 20.11 5.28 -11.05
CA LYS A 114 19.36 6.09 -10.06
C LYS A 114 18.33 5.26 -9.31
N ILE A 115 17.59 4.39 -9.99
CA ILE A 115 16.60 3.51 -9.36
C ILE A 115 17.29 2.47 -8.47
N GLU A 116 18.43 1.91 -8.90
CA GLU A 116 19.19 0.92 -8.13
C GLU A 116 19.82 1.56 -6.88
N LYS A 117 20.45 2.74 -6.99
CA LYS A 117 20.92 3.52 -5.83
C LYS A 117 19.77 3.93 -4.91
N GLY A 118 18.62 4.31 -5.48
CA GLY A 118 17.41 4.62 -4.72
C GLY A 118 16.90 3.41 -3.92
N CYS A 119 16.85 2.24 -4.55
CA CYS A 119 16.41 0.99 -3.91
C CYS A 119 17.39 0.51 -2.83
N LEU A 120 18.71 0.66 -3.05
CA LEU A 120 19.73 0.35 -2.05
C LEU A 120 19.67 1.31 -0.86
N ARG A 121 19.48 2.62 -1.10
CA ARG A 121 19.26 3.60 -0.02
C ARG A 121 17.99 3.32 0.76
N CYS A 122 16.90 2.95 0.08
CA CYS A 122 15.64 2.61 0.75
C CYS A 122 15.78 1.31 1.58
N GLY A 123 16.49 0.31 1.05
CA GLY A 123 16.78 -0.94 1.77
C GLY A 123 17.70 -0.76 2.97
N CYS A 124 18.75 0.07 2.87
CA CYS A 124 19.64 0.38 3.99
C CYS A 124 18.98 1.31 5.03
N ALA A 125 18.13 2.26 4.61
CA ALA A 125 17.37 3.10 5.53
C ALA A 125 16.36 2.29 6.33
N LEU A 126 15.65 1.35 5.68
CA LEU A 126 14.70 0.44 6.33
C LEU A 126 15.39 -0.64 7.18
N GLY A 127 16.58 -1.10 6.77
CA GLY A 127 17.31 -2.19 7.44
C GLY A 127 18.27 -1.77 8.55
N GLY A 128 18.78 -0.52 8.58
CA GLY A 128 19.93 -0.16 9.43
C GLY A 128 19.72 0.96 10.45
N GLY A 129 18.79 1.91 10.24
CA GLY A 129 18.69 3.12 11.08
C GLY A 129 17.33 3.42 11.68
N VAL A 130 16.24 2.99 11.03
CA VAL A 130 14.87 3.33 11.46
C VAL A 130 14.37 2.37 12.55
N LEU A 131 14.77 1.09 12.52
CA LEU A 131 14.33 0.06 13.46
C LEU A 131 14.61 0.38 14.95
N PRO A 132 15.82 0.84 15.36
CA PRO A 132 16.11 1.10 16.77
C PRO A 132 15.35 2.33 17.30
N VAL A 133 15.28 3.39 16.50
CA VAL A 133 14.62 4.65 16.89
C VAL A 133 13.10 4.48 16.90
N TRP A 134 12.53 3.78 15.92
CA TRP A 134 11.10 3.47 15.93
C TRP A 134 10.72 2.50 17.04
N GLY A 135 11.59 1.56 17.44
CA GLY A 135 11.35 0.69 18.60
C GLY A 135 11.23 1.49 19.91
N LEU A 136 12.11 2.46 20.13
CA LEU A 136 12.10 3.33 21.32
C LEU A 136 10.92 4.30 21.32
N VAL A 137 10.64 4.97 20.19
CA VAL A 137 9.54 5.93 20.08
C VAL A 137 8.19 5.20 20.17
N SER A 138 8.03 4.07 19.47
CA SER A 138 6.78 3.31 19.56
C SER A 138 6.55 2.78 20.97
N GLY A 139 7.57 2.24 21.66
CA GLY A 139 7.43 1.76 23.04
C GLY A 139 6.94 2.83 24.01
N LEU A 140 7.48 4.06 23.93
CA LEU A 140 7.06 5.17 24.79
C LEU A 140 5.62 5.63 24.49
N TRP A 141 5.24 5.65 23.22
CA TRP A 141 3.86 5.94 22.79
C TRP A 141 2.87 4.85 23.21
N TYR A 142 3.24 3.57 23.14
CA TYR A 142 2.41 2.46 23.64
C TYR A 142 2.23 2.52 25.16
N ALA A 143 3.27 2.87 25.92
CA ALA A 143 3.19 3.01 27.37
C ALA A 143 2.26 4.17 27.78
N THR A 144 2.40 5.34 27.16
CA THR A 144 1.53 6.49 27.42
C THR A 144 0.09 6.25 27.00
N LEU A 145 -0.12 5.65 25.82
CA LEU A 145 -1.46 5.29 25.34
C LEU A 145 -2.12 4.25 26.26
N SER A 146 -1.39 3.21 26.69
CA SER A 146 -1.92 2.18 27.59
C SER A 146 -2.31 2.77 28.94
N GLN A 147 -1.52 3.69 29.51
CA GLN A 147 -1.88 4.43 30.72
C GLN A 147 -3.10 5.34 30.53
N HIS A 148 -3.26 5.96 29.36
CA HIS A 148 -4.42 6.79 29.08
C HIS A 148 -5.70 5.94 28.96
N VAL A 149 -5.64 4.83 28.23
CA VAL A 149 -6.78 3.92 28.05
C VAL A 149 -7.18 3.29 29.38
N THR A 150 -6.23 2.91 30.25
CA THR A 150 -6.56 2.37 31.57
C THR A 150 -7.28 3.40 32.44
N LYS A 151 -6.84 4.68 32.42
CA LYS A 151 -7.52 5.77 33.14
C LYS A 151 -8.95 5.99 32.63
N MET A 152 -9.14 6.09 31.32
CA MET A 152 -10.48 6.23 30.72
C MET A 152 -11.39 5.04 31.06
N ALA A 153 -10.86 3.82 30.97
CA ALA A 153 -11.63 2.62 31.26
C ALA A 153 -12.04 2.55 32.74
N ILE A 154 -11.17 2.97 33.67
CA ILE A 154 -11.51 3.10 35.08
C ILE A 154 -12.63 4.14 35.26
N GLN A 155 -12.52 5.31 34.64
CA GLN A 155 -13.56 6.35 34.73
C GLN A 155 -14.91 5.86 34.20
N LYS A 156 -14.94 5.17 33.04
CA LYS A 156 -16.16 4.59 32.48
C LYS A 156 -16.73 3.46 33.34
N GLY A 157 -15.87 2.64 33.95
CA GLY A 157 -16.28 1.68 34.95
C GLY A 157 -16.94 2.35 36.15
N ILE A 158 -16.34 3.43 36.67
CA ILE A 158 -16.88 4.19 37.82
C ILE A 158 -18.25 4.78 37.46
N GLU A 159 -18.40 5.45 36.31
CA GLU A 159 -19.69 5.99 35.85
C GLU A 159 -20.78 4.90 35.81
N ALA A 160 -20.46 3.74 35.22
CA ALA A 160 -21.40 2.63 35.10
C ALA A 160 -21.76 2.03 36.46
N GLY A 161 -20.77 1.86 37.33
CA GLY A 161 -20.97 1.31 38.68
C GLY A 161 -21.71 2.28 39.61
N ILE A 162 -21.44 3.59 39.55
CA ILE A 162 -22.22 4.61 40.28
C ILE A 162 -23.67 4.60 39.80
N LYS A 163 -23.90 4.61 38.49
CA LYS A 163 -25.26 4.57 37.94
C LYS A 163 -26.03 3.35 38.45
N LYS A 164 -25.39 2.18 38.46
CA LYS A 164 -26.00 0.95 38.98
C LYS A 164 -26.19 1.01 40.50
N GLY A 165 -25.21 1.50 41.24
CA GLY A 165 -25.28 1.60 42.70
C GLY A 165 -26.34 2.57 43.18
N LEU A 166 -26.55 3.72 42.52
CA LEU A 166 -27.66 4.63 42.83
C LEU A 166 -29.01 3.95 42.67
N ALA A 167 -29.20 3.16 41.60
CA ALA A 167 -30.42 2.39 41.39
C ALA A 167 -30.60 1.30 42.47
N GLU A 168 -29.53 0.63 42.89
CA GLU A 168 -29.59 -0.35 43.98
C GLU A 168 -29.86 0.29 45.34
N ILE A 169 -29.31 1.48 45.63
CA ILE A 169 -29.58 2.22 46.88
C ILE A 169 -31.03 2.69 46.93
N LYS A 170 -31.56 3.15 45.80
CA LYS A 170 -32.99 3.46 45.67
C LYS A 170 -33.84 2.22 45.99
N ASN A 171 -33.49 1.06 45.43
CA ASN A 171 -34.17 -0.20 45.70
C ASN A 171 -34.05 -0.64 47.18
N ILE A 172 -32.89 -0.46 47.82
CA ILE A 172 -32.70 -0.70 49.25
C ILE A 172 -33.71 0.13 50.06
N PHE A 173 -33.84 1.42 49.75
CA PHE A 173 -34.78 2.31 50.43
C PHE A 173 -36.25 1.93 50.18
N GLU A 174 -36.63 1.65 48.93
CA GLU A 174 -38.00 1.25 48.59
C GLU A 174 -38.42 -0.05 49.29
N MET A 175 -37.51 -1.04 49.37
CA MET A 175 -37.76 -2.30 50.09
C MET A 175 -37.84 -2.13 51.61
N SER A 176 -37.37 -1.00 52.17
CA SER A 176 -37.48 -0.75 53.60
C SER A 176 -38.90 -0.37 54.06
N HIS A 177 -39.84 -0.18 53.12
CA HIS A 177 -41.24 0.21 53.37
C HIS A 177 -41.39 1.50 54.21
N ARG A 178 -40.35 2.34 54.27
CA ARG A 178 -40.39 3.62 55.00
C ARG A 178 -41.09 4.69 54.17
N GLN A 179 -41.81 5.60 54.85
CA GLN A 179 -42.37 6.78 54.21
C GLN A 179 -41.24 7.75 53.82
N GLY A 180 -41.26 8.25 52.58
CA GLY A 180 -40.30 9.25 52.09
C GLY A 180 -40.06 9.15 50.59
N VAL A 181 -39.44 10.18 50.03
CA VAL A 181 -39.06 10.24 48.61
C VAL A 181 -37.55 10.08 48.49
N PHE A 182 -37.10 9.20 47.62
CA PHE A 182 -35.69 9.07 47.26
C PHE A 182 -35.21 10.35 46.57
N PRO A 183 -34.21 11.06 47.12
CA PRO A 183 -33.71 12.30 46.51
C PRO A 183 -33.07 12.00 45.15
N GLU A 184 -33.23 12.92 44.20
CA GLU A 184 -32.63 12.79 42.88
C GLU A 184 -31.13 13.06 42.96
N ILE A 185 -30.33 12.00 43.05
CA ILE A 185 -28.86 12.05 43.09
C ILE A 185 -28.32 11.68 41.71
N THR A 186 -27.47 12.53 41.14
CA THR A 186 -26.87 12.29 39.82
C THR A 186 -25.48 11.66 39.92
N VAL A 187 -25.04 11.01 38.84
CA VAL A 187 -23.68 10.43 38.76
C VAL A 187 -22.61 11.53 38.90
N ASP A 188 -22.85 12.70 38.32
CA ASP A 188 -21.90 13.82 38.34
C ASP A 188 -21.70 14.38 39.77
N GLN A 189 -22.76 14.42 40.57
CA GLN A 189 -22.66 14.81 41.99
C GLN A 189 -21.79 13.83 42.77
N MET A 190 -21.96 12.53 42.54
CA MET A 190 -21.15 11.50 43.18
C MET A 190 -19.67 11.58 42.77
N LEU A 191 -19.40 11.84 41.48
CA LEU A 191 -18.04 11.98 40.94
C LEU A 191 -17.34 13.24 41.44
N SER A 192 -18.07 14.34 41.62
CA SER A 192 -17.54 15.63 42.08
C SER A 192 -16.92 15.55 43.49
N SER A 193 -17.26 14.53 44.27
CA SER A 193 -16.68 14.29 45.60
C SER A 193 -15.20 13.91 45.59
N GLY A 194 -14.67 13.45 44.46
CA GLY A 194 -13.31 12.91 44.36
C GLY A 194 -13.07 11.61 45.13
N LYS A 195 -14.09 11.01 45.75
CA LYS A 195 -13.95 9.78 46.56
C LYS A 195 -13.88 8.49 45.72
N PHE A 196 -14.46 8.50 44.52
CA PHE A 196 -14.53 7.33 43.63
C PHE A 196 -13.53 7.49 42.48
N THR A 197 -12.26 7.18 42.72
CA THR A 197 -11.16 7.34 41.74
C THR A 197 -10.57 6.02 41.25
N ASN A 198 -10.53 5.01 42.12
CA ASN A 198 -9.92 3.71 41.82
C ASN A 198 -10.94 2.57 41.67
N GLY A 199 -12.19 2.82 42.04
CA GLY A 199 -13.25 1.82 42.06
C GLY A 199 -14.49 2.36 42.75
N VAL A 200 -15.53 1.53 42.78
CA VAL A 200 -16.82 1.84 43.40
C VAL A 200 -17.29 0.66 44.21
N ASN A 201 -17.86 0.95 45.38
CA ASN A 201 -18.42 -0.01 46.29
C ASN A 201 -19.75 0.54 46.81
N LEU A 202 -20.77 -0.31 46.86
CA LEU A 202 -22.13 0.08 47.23
C LEU A 202 -22.20 0.68 48.63
N PHE A 203 -21.44 0.14 49.61
CA PHE A 203 -21.39 0.68 50.96
C PHE A 203 -20.78 2.08 50.98
N ASP A 204 -19.63 2.26 50.33
CA ASP A 204 -18.93 3.56 50.27
C ASP A 204 -19.78 4.61 49.54
N MET A 205 -20.54 4.19 48.53
CA MET A 205 -21.55 5.03 47.88
C MET A 205 -22.65 5.45 48.85
N ALA A 206 -23.25 4.50 49.56
CA ALA A 206 -24.31 4.79 50.52
C ALA A 206 -23.82 5.68 51.66
N LYS A 207 -22.61 5.43 52.18
CA LYS A 207 -21.94 6.22 53.22
C LYS A 207 -21.63 7.63 52.72
N HIS A 208 -21.22 7.79 51.47
CA HIS A 208 -21.02 9.12 50.93
C HIS A 208 -22.36 9.87 50.76
N ILE A 209 -23.40 9.19 50.29
CA ILE A 209 -24.73 9.76 50.17
C ILE A 209 -25.22 10.22 51.54
N SER A 210 -25.02 9.46 52.63
CA SER A 210 -25.45 9.89 53.97
C SER A 210 -24.85 11.24 54.41
N THR A 211 -23.67 11.59 53.92
CA THR A 211 -23.01 12.88 54.16
C THR A 211 -23.48 14.04 53.26
N MET A 212 -24.33 13.77 52.27
CA MET A 212 -24.88 14.80 51.35
C MET A 212 -26.13 15.50 51.91
N ASN A 213 -26.62 15.10 53.09
CA ASN A 213 -27.87 15.59 53.69
C ASN A 213 -27.94 17.14 53.74
N ASP A 214 -26.84 17.80 54.12
CA ASP A 214 -26.77 19.26 54.28
C ASP A 214 -26.97 20.04 52.96
N ASN A 215 -26.87 19.38 51.80
CA ASN A 215 -26.91 20.01 50.48
C ASN A 215 -28.27 19.88 49.74
N LEU A 216 -29.23 19.08 50.23
CA LEU A 216 -30.38 18.62 49.45
C LEU A 216 -31.79 18.92 50.03
N GLY A 217 -31.90 19.67 51.13
CA GLY A 217 -33.18 20.20 51.64
C GLY A 217 -34.15 19.18 52.29
N ASP A 218 -35.13 19.70 53.03
CA ASP A 218 -35.93 19.00 54.07
C ASP A 218 -36.88 17.88 53.59
N THR A 219 -37.05 17.67 52.28
CA THR A 219 -38.11 16.79 51.72
C THR A 219 -37.84 15.27 51.88
N SER A 220 -36.66 14.87 52.37
CA SER A 220 -36.21 13.46 52.40
C SER A 220 -35.71 13.00 53.79
N ASN A 221 -36.16 13.62 54.88
CA ASN A 221 -35.62 13.38 56.23
C ASN A 221 -35.61 11.89 56.67
N HIS A 222 -36.65 11.13 56.30
CA HIS A 222 -36.70 9.68 56.56
C HIS A 222 -35.69 8.87 55.76
N PHE A 223 -35.39 9.27 54.52
CA PHE A 223 -34.35 8.64 53.70
C PHE A 223 -32.97 8.89 54.32
N TRP A 224 -32.66 10.14 54.67
CA TRP A 224 -31.37 10.51 55.24
C TRP A 224 -31.11 9.80 56.56
N THR A 225 -32.12 9.78 57.44
CA THR A 225 -32.07 9.05 58.70
C THR A 225 -31.81 7.55 58.45
N TYR A 226 -32.54 6.94 57.51
CA TYR A 226 -32.38 5.53 57.18
C TYR A 226 -30.98 5.21 56.63
N ILE A 227 -30.52 5.96 55.63
CA ILE A 227 -29.23 5.74 55.00
C ILE A 227 -28.08 5.96 55.99
N TYR A 228 -28.20 6.94 56.89
CA TYR A 228 -27.23 7.15 57.96
C TYR A 228 -27.10 5.93 58.88
N TYR A 229 -28.23 5.35 59.32
CA TYR A 229 -28.19 4.17 60.21
C TYR A 229 -27.58 2.94 59.54
N ILE A 230 -27.94 2.65 58.28
CA ILE A 230 -27.42 1.44 57.60
C ILE A 230 -25.95 1.59 57.14
N THR A 231 -25.37 2.79 57.26
CA THR A 231 -23.99 3.09 56.84
C THR A 231 -23.07 3.45 58.00
N GLN A 232 -23.50 3.26 59.24
CA GLN A 232 -22.60 3.35 60.40
C GLN A 232 -21.53 2.25 60.33
N ASP A 233 -20.32 2.57 60.80
CA ASP A 233 -19.15 1.69 60.63
C ASP A 233 -19.29 0.34 61.35
N GLU A 234 -20.06 0.30 62.43
CA GLU A 234 -20.41 -0.96 63.13
C GLU A 234 -21.34 -1.87 62.31
N ALA A 235 -21.99 -1.34 61.27
CA ALA A 235 -22.98 -2.05 60.45
C ALA A 235 -22.45 -2.54 59.09
N ILE A 236 -21.16 -2.30 58.74
CA ILE A 236 -20.63 -2.64 57.41
C ILE A 236 -20.76 -4.13 57.06
N THR A 237 -20.52 -5.02 58.04
CA THR A 237 -20.61 -6.47 57.85
C THR A 237 -22.04 -6.91 57.59
N GLU A 238 -22.99 -6.34 58.33
CA GLU A 238 -24.42 -6.62 58.18
C GLU A 238 -24.93 -6.08 56.84
N PHE A 239 -24.58 -4.84 56.49
CA PHE A 239 -24.93 -4.24 55.21
C PHE A 239 -24.43 -5.09 54.03
N ASN A 240 -23.17 -5.53 54.08
CA ASN A 240 -22.57 -6.34 53.02
C ASN A 240 -23.22 -7.72 52.92
N THR A 241 -23.61 -8.32 54.05
CA THR A 241 -24.28 -9.62 54.08
C THR A 241 -25.66 -9.52 53.42
N ILE A 242 -26.45 -8.53 53.83
CA ILE A 242 -27.81 -8.31 53.32
C ILE A 242 -27.80 -7.94 51.83
N ASN A 243 -26.83 -7.11 51.41
CA ASN A 243 -26.79 -6.55 50.07
C ASN A 243 -25.78 -7.24 49.13
N SER A 244 -25.32 -8.45 49.46
CA SER A 244 -24.31 -9.19 48.69
C SER A 244 -24.62 -9.29 47.19
N THR A 245 -25.88 -9.54 46.82
CA THR A 245 -26.34 -9.59 45.43
C THR A 245 -26.30 -8.23 44.73
N ARG A 246 -26.66 -7.16 45.44
CA ARG A 246 -26.62 -5.77 44.93
C ARG A 246 -25.18 -5.29 44.77
N ILE A 247 -24.31 -5.62 45.72
CA ILE A 247 -22.86 -5.36 45.64
C ILE A 247 -22.29 -6.05 44.40
N ALA A 248 -22.60 -7.33 44.20
CA ALA A 248 -22.17 -8.04 42.99
C ALA A 248 -22.70 -7.38 41.71
N ALA A 249 -23.92 -6.84 41.71
CA ALA A 249 -24.47 -6.12 40.56
C ALA A 249 -23.72 -4.82 40.26
N VAL A 250 -23.32 -4.07 41.29
CA VAL A 250 -22.48 -2.85 41.15
C VAL A 250 -21.09 -3.19 40.63
N THR A 251 -20.44 -4.20 41.22
CA THR A 251 -19.12 -4.67 40.75
C THR A 251 -19.18 -5.14 39.30
N ASN A 252 -20.23 -5.89 38.92
CA ASN A 252 -20.43 -6.32 37.55
C ASN A 252 -20.65 -5.14 36.59
N ALA A 253 -21.37 -4.10 37.01
CA ALA A 253 -21.56 -2.90 36.19
C ALA A 253 -20.25 -2.13 36.00
N PHE A 254 -19.44 -2.02 37.06
CA PHE A 254 -18.11 -1.43 37.00
C PHE A 254 -17.19 -2.17 36.02
N GLU A 255 -17.07 -3.49 36.16
CA GLU A 255 -16.21 -4.30 35.28
C GLU A 255 -16.72 -4.29 33.83
N LYS A 256 -18.04 -4.33 33.60
CA LYS A 256 -18.62 -4.21 32.25
C LYS A 256 -18.33 -2.85 31.61
N GLY A 257 -18.45 -1.75 32.37
CA GLY A 257 -18.13 -0.41 31.88
C GLY A 257 -16.66 -0.29 31.46
N LYS A 258 -15.77 -0.82 32.29
CA LYS A 258 -14.32 -0.87 32.00
C LYS A 258 -14.02 -1.71 30.76
N ALA A 259 -14.59 -2.92 30.67
CA ALA A 259 -14.39 -3.81 29.54
C ALA A 259 -14.93 -3.22 28.22
N ALA A 260 -16.06 -2.52 28.26
CA ALA A 260 -16.62 -1.86 27.08
C ALA A 260 -15.69 -0.79 26.53
N GLU A 261 -15.08 0.03 27.39
CA GLU A 261 -14.12 1.06 26.97
C GLU A 261 -12.85 0.45 26.35
N PHE A 262 -12.31 -0.61 26.96
CA PHE A 262 -11.19 -1.35 26.37
C PHE A 262 -11.55 -1.92 24.99
N ALA A 263 -12.74 -2.52 24.85
CA ALA A 263 -13.18 -3.09 23.57
C ALA A 263 -13.25 -2.03 22.46
N LEU A 264 -13.75 -0.83 22.76
CA LEU A 264 -13.79 0.29 21.81
C LEU A 264 -12.40 0.67 21.32
N HIS A 265 -11.46 0.91 22.22
CA HIS A 265 -10.08 1.28 21.85
C HIS A 265 -9.35 0.17 21.09
N THR A 266 -9.55 -1.09 21.49
CA THR A 266 -8.92 -2.24 20.81
C THR A 266 -9.45 -2.41 19.39
N SER A 267 -10.75 -2.16 19.17
CA SER A 267 -11.36 -2.22 17.83
C SER A 267 -10.87 -1.10 16.90
N LEU A 268 -10.62 0.10 17.43
CA LEU A 268 -10.06 1.20 16.66
C LEU A 268 -8.62 0.91 16.24
N LEU A 269 -7.80 0.41 17.18
CA LEU A 269 -6.40 0.04 16.90
C LEU A 269 -6.31 -1.10 15.89
N SER A 270 -7.16 -2.12 15.98
CA SER A 270 -7.13 -3.22 15.02
C SER A 270 -7.46 -2.75 13.60
N ASN A 271 -8.45 -1.87 13.44
CA ASN A 271 -8.79 -1.28 12.14
C ASN A 271 -7.65 -0.43 11.56
N THR A 272 -6.99 0.39 12.36
CA THR A 272 -5.87 1.22 11.89
C THR A 272 -4.64 0.37 11.54
N ILE A 273 -4.33 -0.65 12.34
CA ILE A 273 -3.25 -1.60 12.05
C ILE A 273 -3.54 -2.34 10.73
N ILE A 274 -4.77 -2.84 10.54
CA ILE A 274 -5.16 -3.51 9.29
C ILE A 274 -4.99 -2.58 8.09
N ALA A 275 -5.45 -1.32 8.18
CA ALA A 275 -5.29 -0.34 7.11
C ALA A 275 -3.81 -0.06 6.78
N SER A 276 -2.96 0.06 7.80
CA SER A 276 -1.52 0.24 7.65
C SER A 276 -0.86 -0.96 6.93
N VAL A 277 -1.18 -2.19 7.36
CA VAL A 277 -0.67 -3.42 6.74
C VAL A 277 -1.10 -3.52 5.27
N VAL A 278 -2.36 -3.24 4.96
CA VAL A 278 -2.87 -3.23 3.57
C VAL A 278 -2.11 -2.20 2.73
N THR A 279 -1.86 -1.01 3.26
CA THR A 279 -1.13 0.06 2.57
C THR A 279 0.31 -0.36 2.24
N ILE A 280 1.01 -0.99 3.21
CA ILE A 280 2.38 -1.51 3.01
C ILE A 280 2.38 -2.60 1.93
N LEU A 281 1.42 -3.53 1.95
CA LEU A 281 1.30 -4.58 0.94
C LEU A 281 1.08 -4.01 -0.47
N VAL A 282 0.26 -2.97 -0.61
CA VAL A 282 0.05 -2.29 -1.91
C VAL A 282 1.34 -1.65 -2.42
N ILE A 283 2.11 -0.97 -1.56
CA ILE A 283 3.40 -0.36 -1.94
C ILE A 283 4.40 -1.44 -2.39
N VAL A 284 4.51 -2.54 -1.64
CA VAL A 284 5.38 -3.67 -1.99
C VAL A 284 4.97 -4.30 -3.32
N LEU A 285 3.67 -4.48 -3.58
CA LEU A 285 3.18 -4.99 -4.86
C LEU A 285 3.54 -4.08 -6.03
N VAL A 286 3.37 -2.75 -5.89
CA VAL A 286 3.76 -1.78 -6.92
C VAL A 286 5.27 -1.85 -7.19
N MET A 287 6.09 -1.93 -6.14
CA MET A 287 7.55 -2.11 -6.28
C MET A 287 7.91 -3.38 -7.04
N ILE A 288 7.25 -4.51 -6.75
CA ILE A 288 7.46 -5.79 -7.44
C ILE A 288 7.07 -5.68 -8.91
N ILE A 289 5.93 -5.05 -9.23
CA ILE A 289 5.48 -4.86 -10.63
C ILE A 289 6.51 -4.05 -11.41
N ILE A 290 6.94 -2.90 -10.87
CA ILE A 290 7.97 -2.05 -11.50
C ILE A 290 9.27 -2.84 -11.69
N TYR A 291 9.70 -3.58 -10.66
CA TYR A 291 10.89 -4.41 -10.73
C TYR A 291 10.81 -5.47 -11.85
N LEU A 292 9.69 -6.18 -11.95
CA LEU A 292 9.46 -7.20 -12.97
C LEU A 292 9.47 -6.60 -14.38
N VAL A 293 8.83 -5.43 -14.58
CA VAL A 293 8.84 -4.69 -15.85
C VAL A 293 10.28 -4.32 -16.26
N LEU A 294 11.05 -3.73 -15.34
CA LEU A 294 12.44 -3.35 -15.60
C LEU A 294 13.32 -4.59 -15.88
N ARG A 295 13.14 -5.66 -15.13
CA ARG A 295 13.87 -6.93 -15.33
C ARG A 295 13.56 -7.55 -16.69
N TYR A 296 12.28 -7.54 -17.10
CA TYR A 296 11.87 -8.04 -18.39
C TYR A 296 12.49 -7.24 -19.54
N ARG A 297 12.47 -5.90 -19.46
CA ARG A 297 13.09 -5.01 -20.47
C ARG A 297 14.59 -5.30 -20.61
N ARG A 298 15.31 -5.46 -19.48
CA ARG A 298 16.74 -5.83 -19.48
C ARG A 298 17.02 -7.16 -20.17
N LYS A 299 16.22 -8.20 -19.89
CA LYS A 299 16.39 -9.52 -20.51
C LYS A 299 16.17 -9.47 -22.02
N LYS A 300 15.16 -8.72 -22.49
CA LYS A 300 14.89 -8.53 -23.93
C LYS A 300 16.03 -7.79 -24.63
N LYS A 301 16.59 -6.74 -24.00
CA LYS A 301 17.73 -5.97 -24.52
C LYS A 301 18.99 -6.84 -24.66
N LYS A 302 19.32 -7.65 -23.66
CA LYS A 302 20.45 -8.60 -23.72
C LYS A 302 20.31 -9.62 -24.84
N LYS A 303 19.11 -10.21 -25.02
CA LYS A 303 18.84 -11.16 -26.12
C LYS A 303 19.02 -10.51 -27.50
N LYS A 304 18.49 -9.30 -27.71
CA LYS A 304 18.67 -8.57 -28.97
C LYS A 304 20.14 -8.26 -29.25
N LYS A 305 20.89 -7.77 -28.24
CA LYS A 305 22.33 -7.52 -28.38
C LYS A 305 23.07 -8.78 -28.84
N ALA A 306 22.83 -9.92 -28.18
CA ALA A 306 23.46 -11.19 -28.56
C ALA A 306 23.15 -11.62 -30.02
N GLN A 307 21.94 -11.38 -30.52
CA GLN A 307 21.59 -11.66 -31.92
C GLN A 307 22.37 -10.78 -32.89
N TYR A 308 22.45 -9.46 -32.64
CA TYR A 308 23.22 -8.55 -33.50
C TYR A 308 24.72 -8.84 -33.46
N THR A 309 25.27 -9.25 -32.31
CA THR A 309 26.69 -9.62 -32.21
C THR A 309 27.02 -10.88 -33.01
N LYS A 310 26.07 -11.81 -33.17
CA LYS A 310 26.25 -12.98 -34.04
C LYS A 310 26.26 -12.57 -35.52
N LEU A 311 25.29 -11.77 -35.95
CA LEU A 311 25.18 -11.29 -37.34
C LEU A 311 26.35 -10.41 -37.81
N LEU A 312 27.11 -9.81 -36.89
CA LEU A 312 28.29 -8.99 -37.20
C LEU A 312 29.59 -9.80 -37.29
N LYS A 313 29.58 -11.06 -36.84
CA LYS A 313 30.76 -11.94 -36.84
C LYS A 313 30.73 -12.96 -37.99
N GLU A 314 29.56 -13.17 -38.59
CA GLU A 314 29.38 -13.82 -39.89
C GLU A 314 29.63 -12.82 -41.01
#